data_AF-A0A946U8E6-F1
#
_entry.id   AF-A0A946U8E6-F1
#
_cell.length_a   1.000
_cell.length_b   1.000
_cell.length_c   1.000
_cell.angle_alpha   90.00
_cell.angle_beta   90.00
_cell.angle_gamma   90.00
#
_symmetry.space_group_name_H-M   'P 1'
#
loop_
_entity.id
_entity.type
_entity.pdbx_description
1 polymer ?
#
loop_
_entity_poly.entity_id
_entity_poly.type
_entity_poly.pdbx_seq_one_letter_code
_entity_poly.pdbx_strand_id
1 'polypeptide(L)'
;MKIKISALISAALATALFSLNLTAKEKEWPEVTEEGLQRVPDTRMAVVYAEPGADLSGYTKVMLVEPEVAFKKNWERDQRSRSASRLSTSSRVNTTQIKKQLADEFSTVFVNKLTSAGYELVAEAGDDVLLVSPAIVNLAITPPETAGAGRTDQY
;
A
#
# COMPACT_ATOMS: atom_id res chain seq x y z
N MET A 1 -29.79 -45.63 -47.65
CA MET A 1 -29.41 -44.21 -47.52
C MET A 1 -30.46 -43.49 -46.68
N LYS A 2 -30.05 -42.93 -45.53
CA LYS A 2 -30.57 -41.76 -44.78
C LYS A 2 -30.27 -41.95 -43.29
N ILE A 3 -29.10 -41.47 -42.90
CA ILE A 3 -28.62 -41.35 -41.53
C ILE A 3 -29.57 -40.39 -40.81
N LYS A 4 -30.22 -40.82 -39.72
CA LYS A 4 -31.04 -39.93 -38.87
C LYS A 4 -30.11 -39.15 -37.95
N ILE A 5 -29.93 -37.87 -38.25
CA ILE A 5 -29.07 -36.88 -37.57
C ILE A 5 -29.65 -36.46 -36.20
N SER A 6 -30.59 -37.21 -35.61
CA SER A 6 -31.39 -36.77 -34.46
C SER A 6 -30.80 -37.13 -33.09
N ALA A 7 -29.59 -37.69 -33.00
CA ALA A 7 -29.04 -38.19 -31.72
C ALA A 7 -27.71 -37.55 -31.29
N LEU A 8 -27.26 -36.46 -31.94
CA LEU A 8 -25.96 -35.82 -31.62
C LEU A 8 -26.06 -34.43 -30.98
N ILE A 9 -27.27 -33.91 -30.77
CA ILE A 9 -27.44 -32.55 -30.20
C ILE A 9 -27.69 -32.58 -28.68
N SER A 10 -27.93 -33.76 -28.08
CA SER A 10 -28.21 -33.84 -26.64
C SER A 10 -26.97 -33.99 -25.75
N ALA A 11 -25.76 -34.09 -26.33
CA ALA A 11 -24.51 -34.25 -25.57
C ALA A 11 -23.63 -32.98 -25.54
N ALA A 12 -24.09 -31.87 -26.12
CA ALA A 12 -23.31 -30.63 -26.22
C ALA A 12 -23.72 -29.52 -25.22
N LEU A 13 -24.75 -29.75 -24.39
CA LEU A 13 -25.29 -28.73 -23.49
C LEU A 13 -25.01 -28.97 -21.99
N ALA A 14 -24.32 -30.06 -21.63
CA ALA A 14 -24.06 -30.40 -20.22
C ALA A 14 -22.64 -30.06 -19.72
N THR A 15 -21.77 -29.50 -20.56
CA THR A 15 -20.36 -29.19 -20.21
C THR A 15 -20.05 -27.70 -20.09
N ALA A 16 -21.04 -26.81 -20.20
CA ALA A 16 -20.85 -25.35 -20.16
C ALA A 16 -21.09 -24.71 -18.78
N LEU A 17 -20.97 -25.50 -17.70
CA LEU A 17 -21.01 -25.00 -16.32
C LEU A 17 -19.77 -25.48 -15.55
N PHE A 18 -18.58 -25.40 -16.17
CA PHE A 18 -17.36 -25.27 -15.39
C PHE A 18 -17.28 -23.81 -14.98
N SER A 19 -17.96 -23.50 -13.87
CA SER A 19 -17.91 -22.22 -13.19
C SER A 19 -16.44 -21.80 -13.08
N LEU A 20 -16.06 -20.73 -13.78
CA LEU A 20 -14.85 -20.00 -13.42
C LEU A 20 -15.08 -19.48 -12.00
N ASN A 21 -14.65 -20.26 -11.00
CA ASN A 21 -14.34 -19.72 -9.70
C ASN A 21 -13.11 -18.85 -9.92
N LEU A 22 -13.35 -17.59 -10.30
CA LEU A 22 -12.35 -16.54 -10.19
C LEU A 22 -12.20 -16.28 -8.69
N THR A 23 -11.57 -17.22 -7.97
CA THR A 23 -11.07 -16.96 -6.64
C THR A 23 -10.08 -15.82 -6.81
N ALA A 24 -10.50 -14.62 -6.43
CA ALA A 24 -9.60 -13.52 -6.18
C ALA A 24 -8.62 -14.06 -5.13
N LYS A 25 -7.44 -14.51 -5.59
CA LYS A 25 -6.38 -14.99 -4.70
C LYS A 25 -6.09 -13.79 -3.80
N GLU A 26 -6.51 -13.86 -2.53
CA GLU A 26 -6.06 -12.91 -1.54
C GLU A 26 -4.55 -12.86 -1.65
N LYS A 27 -3.98 -11.66 -1.57
CA LYS A 27 -2.54 -11.49 -1.68
C LYS A 27 -1.91 -12.09 -0.42
N GLU A 28 -1.70 -13.39 -0.46
CA GLU A 28 -1.04 -14.15 0.58
C GLU A 28 0.42 -13.69 0.64
N TRP A 29 0.81 -13.23 1.82
CA TRP A 29 2.19 -12.89 2.11
C TRP A 29 3.00 -14.19 2.16
N PRO A 30 4.01 -14.36 1.27
CA PRO A 30 4.77 -15.61 1.21
C PRO A 30 5.47 -15.90 2.54
N GLU A 31 5.81 -17.17 2.79
CA GLU A 31 6.60 -17.52 3.98
C GLU A 31 8.04 -17.05 3.87
N VAL A 32 8.57 -16.97 2.64
CA VAL A 32 9.95 -16.58 2.33
C VAL A 32 9.94 -15.54 1.20
N THR A 33 10.71 -14.46 1.36
CA THR A 33 10.89 -13.44 0.30
C THR A 33 11.85 -13.93 -0.78
N GLU A 34 11.90 -13.25 -1.93
CA GLU A 34 12.88 -13.53 -2.99
C GLU A 34 14.34 -13.38 -2.50
N GLU A 35 14.55 -12.60 -1.43
CA GLU A 35 15.83 -12.36 -0.77
C GLU A 35 16.13 -13.38 0.34
N GLY A 36 15.25 -14.36 0.57
CA GLY A 36 15.44 -15.41 1.58
C GLY A 36 15.03 -15.03 3.01
N LEU A 37 14.39 -13.88 3.21
CA LEU A 37 13.89 -13.48 4.53
C LEU A 37 12.67 -14.32 4.92
N GLN A 38 12.61 -14.77 6.17
CA GLN A 38 11.52 -15.59 6.68
C GLN A 38 10.48 -14.76 7.40
N ARG A 39 9.21 -15.11 7.19
CA ARG A 39 8.08 -14.46 7.87
C ARG A 39 8.11 -14.77 9.36
N VAL A 40 8.10 -13.72 10.18
CA VAL A 40 8.01 -13.85 11.64
C VAL A 40 6.52 -13.99 12.02
N PRO A 41 6.10 -15.10 12.66
CA PRO A 41 4.71 -15.27 13.11
C PRO A 41 4.40 -14.41 14.34
N ASP A 42 3.10 -14.22 14.62
CA ASP A 42 2.57 -13.64 15.86
C ASP A 42 3.12 -12.26 16.25
N THR A 43 3.38 -11.40 15.27
CA THR A 43 3.82 -10.02 15.54
C THR A 43 2.64 -9.07 15.72
N ARG A 44 2.84 -7.98 16.47
CA ARG A 44 1.86 -6.88 16.56
C ARG A 44 1.79 -6.03 15.28
N MET A 45 2.73 -6.22 14.36
CA MET A 45 2.75 -5.57 13.05
C MET A 45 1.99 -6.43 12.04
N ALA A 46 1.56 -5.84 10.93
CA ALA A 46 0.78 -6.56 9.92
C ALA A 46 1.55 -7.75 9.31
N VAL A 47 2.82 -7.51 8.93
CA VAL A 47 3.73 -8.52 8.38
C VAL A 47 5.15 -8.11 8.72
N VAL A 48 5.97 -9.08 9.14
CA VAL A 48 7.40 -8.89 9.40
C VAL A 48 8.17 -10.02 8.73
N TYR A 49 9.28 -9.68 8.08
CA TYR A 49 10.26 -10.63 7.57
C TYR A 49 11.60 -10.33 8.21
N ALA A 50 12.33 -11.39 8.57
CA ALA A 50 13.66 -11.28 9.16
C ALA A 50 14.61 -12.31 8.51
N GLU A 51 15.89 -11.96 8.47
CA GLU A 51 16.91 -12.93 8.12
C GLU A 51 16.99 -14.01 9.22
N PRO A 52 17.06 -15.30 8.85
CA PRO A 52 17.11 -16.38 9.83
C PRO A 52 18.34 -16.26 10.75
N GLY A 53 18.10 -16.24 12.07
CA GLY A 53 19.18 -16.13 13.06
C GLY A 53 19.71 -14.71 13.27
N ALA A 54 19.14 -13.69 12.63
CA ALA A 54 19.48 -12.30 12.89
C ALA A 54 19.17 -11.93 14.35
N ASP A 55 20.17 -11.40 15.04
CA ASP A 55 20.04 -10.86 16.39
C ASP A 55 20.23 -9.33 16.34
N LEU A 56 19.18 -8.60 16.70
CA LEU A 56 19.19 -7.14 16.73
C LEU A 56 19.45 -6.58 18.14
N SER A 57 19.63 -7.43 19.15
CA SER A 57 19.78 -7.01 20.54
C SER A 57 21.06 -6.22 20.82
N GLY A 58 22.09 -6.39 19.98
CA GLY A 58 23.35 -5.66 20.07
C GLY A 58 23.28 -4.18 19.63
N TYR A 59 22.19 -3.77 18.97
CA TYR A 59 22.04 -2.39 18.48
C TYR A 59 21.33 -1.51 19.50
N THR A 60 22.09 -0.61 20.12
CA THR A 60 21.58 0.37 21.10
C THR A 60 21.29 1.73 20.47
N LYS A 61 21.86 1.98 19.29
CA LYS A 61 21.72 3.22 18.53
C LYS A 61 20.97 2.99 17.24
N VAL A 62 20.27 4.02 16.77
CA VAL A 62 19.51 4.00 15.53
C VAL A 62 19.94 5.15 14.63
N MET A 63 20.27 4.84 13.38
CA MET A 63 20.40 5.81 12.32
C MET A 63 19.12 5.78 11.47
N LEU A 64 18.33 6.86 11.56
CA LEU A 64 17.06 6.97 10.85
C LEU A 64 17.26 7.68 9.51
N VAL A 65 16.94 6.98 8.42
CA VAL A 65 16.88 7.57 7.07
C VAL A 65 15.58 8.38 6.92
N GLU A 66 15.63 9.44 6.12
CA GLU A 66 14.44 10.23 5.79
C GLU A 66 13.34 9.33 5.20
N PRO A 67 12.10 9.38 5.74
CA PRO A 67 11.02 8.52 5.27
C PRO A 67 10.64 8.78 3.82
N GLU A 68 10.58 7.73 3.00
CA GLU A 68 10.09 7.85 1.64
C GLU A 68 8.56 7.84 1.61
N VAL A 69 7.94 8.78 0.88
CA VAL A 69 6.47 8.81 0.70
C VAL A 69 6.09 8.71 -0.77
N ALA A 70 5.35 7.65 -1.09
CA ALA A 70 4.89 7.34 -2.44
C ALA A 70 3.36 7.18 -2.48
N PHE A 71 2.71 7.99 -3.33
CA PHE A 71 1.29 7.85 -3.64
C PHE A 71 1.04 6.56 -4.43
N LYS A 72 -0.18 6.02 -4.27
CA LYS A 72 -0.69 4.99 -5.16
C LYS A 72 -0.57 5.45 -6.62
N LYS A 73 -0.21 4.51 -7.51
CA LYS A 73 -0.13 4.77 -8.95
C LYS A 73 -1.41 5.43 -9.45
N ASN A 74 -1.27 6.49 -10.26
CA ASN A 74 -2.34 7.31 -10.82
C ASN A 74 -3.24 8.04 -9.80
N TRP A 75 -2.92 8.05 -8.50
CA TRP A 75 -3.78 8.66 -7.48
C TRP A 75 -4.16 10.11 -7.80
N GLU A 76 -3.20 10.95 -8.16
CA GLU A 76 -3.48 12.37 -8.47
C GLU A 76 -4.40 12.54 -9.69
N ARG A 77 -4.26 11.66 -10.70
CA ARG A 77 -5.15 11.64 -11.87
C ARG A 77 -6.57 11.26 -11.46
N ASP A 78 -6.69 10.25 -10.62
CA ASP A 78 -7.98 9.75 -10.13
C ASP A 78 -8.69 10.79 -9.25
N GLN A 79 -7.93 11.59 -8.48
CA GLN A 79 -8.51 12.71 -7.74
C GLN A 79 -9.05 13.80 -8.67
N ARG A 80 -8.31 14.13 -9.74
CA ARG A 80 -8.76 15.12 -10.73
C ARG A 80 -10.02 14.69 -11.47
N SER A 81 -10.14 13.41 -11.82
CA SER A 81 -11.33 12.90 -12.53
C SER A 81 -12.59 12.89 -11.66
N ARG A 82 -12.42 12.80 -10.33
CA ARG A 82 -13.51 12.84 -9.33
C ARG A 82 -13.95 14.26 -8.96
N SER A 83 -13.13 15.28 -9.22
CA SER A 83 -13.50 16.67 -8.93
C SER A 83 -14.57 17.18 -9.90
N ALA A 84 -15.67 17.74 -9.37
CA ALA A 84 -16.72 18.37 -10.16
C ALA A 84 -16.22 19.58 -10.97
N SER A 85 -15.11 20.20 -10.56
CA SER A 85 -14.46 21.31 -11.24
C SER A 85 -13.28 20.81 -12.08
N ARG A 86 -13.55 20.39 -13.33
CA ARG A 86 -12.51 20.00 -14.30
C ARG A 86 -11.63 21.18 -14.77
N LEU A 87 -12.00 22.42 -14.44
CA LEU A 87 -11.44 23.65 -15.02
C LEU A 87 -10.66 24.53 -14.04
N SER A 88 -10.64 24.23 -12.74
CA SER A 88 -9.92 25.09 -11.79
C SER A 88 -8.46 24.67 -11.61
N THR A 89 -7.54 25.47 -12.16
CA THR A 89 -6.09 25.37 -11.91
C THR A 89 -5.73 25.52 -10.42
N SER A 90 -6.61 26.12 -9.60
CA SER A 90 -6.41 26.28 -8.15
C SER A 90 -6.77 25.05 -7.31
N SER A 91 -7.34 23.99 -7.91
CA SER A 91 -7.67 22.73 -7.20
C SER A 91 -6.57 21.66 -7.31
N ARG A 92 -5.34 22.03 -7.70
CA ARG A 92 -4.23 21.09 -7.81
C ARG A 92 -3.75 20.70 -6.42
N VAL A 93 -3.96 19.45 -6.04
CA VAL A 93 -3.38 18.87 -4.83
C VAL A 93 -1.86 18.95 -4.93
N ASN A 94 -1.23 19.61 -3.97
CA ASN A 94 0.23 19.69 -3.91
C ASN A 94 0.79 18.39 -3.30
N THR A 95 1.00 17.38 -4.15
CA THR A 95 1.54 16.08 -3.72
C THR A 95 2.92 16.20 -3.10
N THR A 96 3.76 17.13 -3.56
CA THR A 96 5.11 17.34 -3.01
C THR A 96 5.04 17.83 -1.58
N GLN A 97 4.17 18.81 -1.31
CA GLN A 97 3.96 19.32 0.03
C GLN A 97 3.40 18.24 0.97
N ILE A 98 2.44 17.44 0.50
CA ILE A 98 1.88 16.34 1.31
C ILE A 98 2.94 15.31 1.65
N LYS A 99 3.76 14.90 0.67
CA LYS A 99 4.87 13.95 0.93
C LYS A 99 5.81 14.48 1.99
N LYS A 100 6.24 15.74 1.86
CA LYS A 100 7.13 16.39 2.82
C LYS A 100 6.53 16.41 4.22
N GLN A 101 5.28 16.89 4.35
CA GLN A 101 4.61 16.97 5.64
C GLN A 101 4.46 15.59 6.31
N LEU A 102 4.07 14.56 5.55
CA LEU A 102 3.98 13.19 6.08
C LEU A 102 5.35 12.63 6.52
N ALA A 103 6.41 12.88 5.74
CA ALA A 103 7.75 12.45 6.09
C ALA A 103 8.26 13.14 7.37
N ASP A 104 8.04 14.46 7.48
CA ASP A 104 8.41 15.26 8.65
C ASP A 104 7.64 14.79 9.91
N GLU A 105 6.32 14.60 9.79
CA GLU A 105 5.48 14.11 10.89
C GLU A 105 5.84 12.68 11.31
N PHE A 106 6.04 11.78 10.34
CA PHE A 106 6.48 10.41 10.62
C PHE A 106 7.80 10.42 11.38
N SER A 107 8.80 11.16 10.88
CA SER A 107 10.12 11.26 11.53
C SER A 107 10.00 11.74 12.96
N THR A 108 9.20 12.79 13.18
CA THR A 108 8.95 13.35 14.51
C THR A 108 8.37 12.31 15.45
N VAL A 109 7.31 11.62 15.05
CA VAL A 109 6.66 10.60 15.90
C VAL A 109 7.59 9.41 16.13
N PHE A 110 8.30 8.97 15.10
CA PHE A 110 9.18 7.80 15.16
C PHE A 110 10.37 8.03 16.08
N VAL A 111 11.06 9.18 15.94
CA VAL A 111 12.15 9.59 16.83
C VAL A 111 11.68 9.69 18.27
N ASN A 112 10.51 10.30 18.52
CA ASN A 112 9.95 10.40 19.86
C ASN A 112 9.68 9.01 20.47
N LYS A 113 9.18 8.05 19.68
CA LYS A 113 8.93 6.69 20.16
C LYS A 113 10.22 5.90 20.41
N LEU A 114 11.22 6.04 19.54
CA LEU A 114 12.53 5.39 19.70
C LEU A 114 13.25 5.90 20.96
N THR A 115 13.34 7.21 21.11
CA THR A 115 13.98 7.84 22.29
C THR A 115 13.25 7.49 23.58
N SER A 116 11.91 7.49 23.58
CA SER A 116 11.11 7.05 24.74
C SER A 116 11.31 5.57 25.08
N ALA A 117 11.70 4.74 24.10
CA ALA A 117 12.02 3.33 24.30
C ALA A 117 13.49 3.10 24.71
N GLY A 118 14.31 4.15 24.80
CA GLY A 118 15.70 4.09 25.25
C GLY A 118 16.75 3.99 24.14
N TYR A 119 16.36 4.14 22.87
CA TYR A 119 17.33 4.17 21.76
C TYR A 119 17.96 5.55 21.59
N GLU A 120 19.27 5.58 21.34
CA GLU A 120 19.99 6.80 20.97
C GLU A 120 19.94 7.00 19.44
N LEU A 121 19.70 8.24 19.00
CA LEU A 121 19.66 8.57 17.58
C LEU A 121 21.00 9.14 17.15
N VAL A 122 21.59 8.55 16.10
CA VAL A 122 22.87 8.98 15.55
C VAL A 122 22.79 9.30 14.05
N ALA A 123 23.67 10.19 13.60
CA ALA A 123 23.75 10.60 12.21
C ALA A 123 24.78 9.79 11.39
N GLU A 124 25.66 9.04 12.07
CA GLU A 124 26.75 8.29 11.45
C GLU A 124 26.60 6.80 11.72
N ALA A 125 27.07 5.99 10.76
CA ALA A 125 27.11 4.54 10.90
C ALA A 125 28.18 4.10 11.91
N GLY A 126 27.94 2.98 12.58
CA GLY A 126 28.86 2.37 13.53
C GLY A 126 28.45 0.94 13.85
N ASP A 127 29.31 0.22 14.57
CA ASP A 127 29.12 -1.22 14.85
C ASP A 127 27.87 -1.51 15.70
N ASP A 128 27.46 -0.57 16.56
CA ASP A 128 26.28 -0.65 17.42
C ASP A 128 25.06 0.12 16.90
N VAL A 129 25.07 0.50 15.61
CA VAL A 129 24.05 1.35 14.98
C VAL A 129 23.17 0.55 14.01
N LEU A 130 21.86 0.54 14.28
CA LEU A 130 20.86 -0.01 13.36
C LEU A 130 20.36 1.06 12.39
N LEU A 131 20.58 0.85 11.08
CA LEU A 131 19.97 1.66 10.03
C LEU A 131 18.49 1.31 9.89
N VAL A 132 17.62 2.31 9.97
CA VAL A 132 16.19 2.17 9.72
C VAL A 132 15.78 3.04 8.54
N SER A 133 15.23 2.41 7.49
CA SER A 133 14.72 3.08 6.28
C SER A 133 13.20 2.94 6.17
N PRO A 134 12.42 3.87 6.76
CA PRO A 134 10.97 3.81 6.72
C PRO A 134 10.40 4.31 5.40
N ALA A 135 9.26 3.75 4.98
CA ALA A 135 8.55 4.21 3.79
C ALA A 135 7.03 4.10 3.94
N ILE A 136 6.30 5.11 3.45
CA ILE A 136 4.86 5.10 3.25
C ILE A 136 4.60 4.87 1.77
N VAL A 137 4.22 3.65 1.41
CA VAL A 137 3.96 3.25 0.03
C VAL A 137 2.46 3.14 -0.24
N ASN A 138 2.08 3.34 -1.50
CA ASN A 138 0.69 3.26 -1.96
C ASN A 138 -0.28 4.20 -1.21
N LEU A 139 0.21 5.37 -0.79
CA LEU A 139 -0.61 6.36 -0.10
C LEU A 139 -1.83 6.73 -0.95
N ALA A 140 -3.02 6.58 -0.37
CA ALA A 140 -4.28 6.93 -0.99
C ALA A 140 -5.09 7.79 -0.01
N ILE A 141 -5.05 9.10 -0.21
CA ILE A 141 -5.82 10.06 0.59
C ILE A 141 -7.19 10.23 -0.06
N THR A 142 -8.24 10.31 0.77
CA THR A 142 -9.59 10.67 0.33
C THR A 142 -9.83 12.13 0.69
N PRO A 143 -10.00 13.05 -0.29
CA PRO A 143 -10.35 14.43 0.00
C PRO A 143 -11.72 14.53 0.70
N PRO A 144 -11.94 15.55 1.54
CA PRO A 144 -13.27 15.81 2.08
C PRO A 144 -14.26 16.14 0.94
N GLU A 145 -15.51 15.70 1.09
CA GLU A 145 -16.57 16.04 0.12
C GLU A 145 -16.85 17.55 0.18
N THR A 146 -16.60 18.26 -0.92
CA THR A 146 -17.05 19.64 -1.05
C THR A 146 -18.53 19.61 -1.44
N ALA A 147 -19.42 20.08 -0.55
CA ALA A 147 -20.85 20.22 -0.88
C ALA A 147 -20.99 21.01 -2.18
N GLY A 148 -21.51 20.35 -3.22
CA GLY A 148 -21.79 21.02 -4.50
C GLY A 148 -22.81 22.12 -4.26
N ALA A 149 -22.46 23.36 -4.58
CA ALA A 149 -23.42 24.46 -4.62
C ALA A 149 -24.49 24.10 -5.67
N GLY A 150 -25.64 23.62 -5.21
CA GLY A 150 -26.79 23.35 -6.06
C GLY A 150 -27.24 24.66 -6.71
N ARG A 151 -27.08 24.77 -8.04
CA ARG A 151 -27.81 25.77 -8.80
C ARG A 151 -29.27 25.35 -8.81
N THR A 152 -30.11 26.04 -8.04
CA THR A 152 -31.56 25.96 -8.18
C THR A 152 -31.98 26.98 -9.25
N ASP A 153 -32.16 26.54 -10.49
CA ASP A 153 -32.90 27.33 -11.47
C ASP A 153 -34.39 27.17 -11.14
N GLN A 154 -34.95 28.16 -10.45
CA GLN A 154 -36.40 28.30 -10.28
C GLN A 154 -36.94 28.98 -11.55
N TYR A 155 -37.82 28.28 -12.27
CA TYR A 155 -38.58 28.81 -13.41
C TYR A 155 -39.73 29.70 -12.96
#